data_AF-A0A7K5SQW9-F1
#
_entry.id   AF-A0A7K5SQW9-F1
#
_cell.length_a   1.000
_cell.length_b   1.000
_cell.length_c   1.000
_cell.angle_alpha   90.00
_cell.angle_beta   90.00
_cell.angle_gamma   90.00
#
_symmetry.space_group_name_H-M   'P 1'
#
loop_
_entity.id
_entity.type
_entity.pdbx_description
1 polymer ?
#
loop_
_entity_poly.entity_id
_entity_poly.type
_entity_poly.pdbx_seq_one_letter_code
_entity_poly.pdbx_strand_id
1 'polypeptide(L)'
;MGRRLLRGVSGAAVVLASVALLSMRHRGAREAAQDPGIGEGMLEKPEEQSEGSPEGAGGRGQKDLRLHPPEVYGTEGSLTLGDIFIAVKTTKRFHQSRMELLLDTWISQASQQTYIFTDEEDGALKRRMGGHVIFTNCSAEHSHLALSCKMAAEFDAFLASGLSWFCHLDDDNYLNPRALLKLLSSYAATWDVYLGKPSLNRPIRASETLPNNQTKSVRFWFATGGAGFCISHKLARKMVPWASGRNFLSTSELIRLPDDCTVGYIIECKVGGQLIPNALFHSHLENLQLIPTSQLMQQVTLSYGVFENKLNVIELGGPFSPQEDPSRFRSLHCHLYPDTPWCLQAVGW
;
A
#
# COMPACT_ATOMS: atom_id res chain seq x y z
N MET A 1 -46.98 -13.13 -23.87
CA MET A 1 -46.54 -12.81 -22.50
C MET A 1 -45.02 -12.89 -22.45
N GLY A 2 -44.34 -11.74 -22.53
CA GLY A 2 -42.89 -11.65 -22.67
C GLY A 2 -42.16 -11.62 -21.32
N ARG A 3 -41.13 -12.47 -21.18
CA ARG A 3 -40.17 -12.48 -20.07
C ARG A 3 -39.20 -11.30 -20.20
N ARG A 4 -38.97 -10.54 -19.11
CA ARG A 4 -37.79 -9.67 -18.97
C ARG A 4 -36.87 -10.25 -17.88
N LEU A 5 -35.68 -10.66 -18.29
CA LEU A 5 -34.54 -10.90 -17.41
C LEU A 5 -33.99 -9.55 -16.96
N LEU A 6 -33.92 -9.30 -15.66
CA LEU A 6 -33.04 -8.30 -15.06
C LEU A 6 -31.72 -9.00 -14.73
N ARG A 7 -30.68 -8.74 -15.53
CA ARG A 7 -29.31 -9.12 -15.19
C ARG A 7 -28.78 -8.11 -14.18
N GLY A 8 -28.47 -8.59 -12.97
CA GLY A 8 -27.76 -7.82 -11.95
C GLY A 8 -26.35 -7.46 -12.44
N VAL A 9 -26.01 -6.18 -12.34
CA VAL A 9 -24.67 -5.68 -12.59
C VAL A 9 -23.83 -5.97 -11.35
N SER A 10 -22.71 -6.68 -11.53
CA SER A 10 -21.78 -7.04 -10.46
C SER A 10 -21.14 -5.78 -9.85
N GLY A 11 -21.08 -5.71 -8.51
CA GLY A 11 -20.55 -4.57 -7.74
C GLY A 11 -19.09 -4.19 -8.03
N ALA A 12 -18.35 -4.99 -8.81
CA ALA A 12 -17.01 -4.65 -9.30
C ALA A 12 -17.00 -3.47 -10.30
N ALA A 13 -18.10 -3.21 -11.02
CA ALA A 13 -18.17 -2.10 -11.98
C ALA A 13 -18.33 -0.72 -11.30
N VAL A 14 -18.77 -0.68 -10.05
CA VAL A 14 -19.11 0.57 -9.34
C VAL A 14 -17.90 1.19 -8.61
N VAL A 15 -16.88 0.38 -8.26
CA VAL A 15 -15.73 0.83 -7.45
C VAL A 15 -14.53 1.28 -8.30
N LEU A 16 -14.25 0.61 -9.42
CA LEU A 16 -13.24 1.10 -10.39
C LEU A 16 -13.63 2.47 -10.99
N ALA A 17 -14.93 2.74 -11.07
CA ALA A 17 -15.45 4.04 -11.47
C ALA A 17 -15.10 5.14 -10.43
N SER A 18 -15.03 4.84 -9.13
CA SER A 18 -14.86 5.87 -8.09
C SER A 18 -13.46 6.50 -8.10
N VAL A 19 -12.43 5.67 -8.28
CA VAL A 19 -11.03 6.14 -8.35
C VAL A 19 -10.73 6.77 -9.71
N ALA A 20 -11.29 6.23 -10.81
CA ALA A 20 -11.15 6.81 -12.14
C ALA A 20 -11.90 8.15 -12.28
N LEU A 21 -13.11 8.29 -11.71
CA LEU A 21 -13.90 9.53 -11.74
C LEU A 21 -13.24 10.68 -10.96
N LEU A 22 -12.53 10.38 -9.87
CA LEU A 22 -11.73 11.37 -9.13
C LEU A 22 -10.55 11.90 -9.95
N SER A 23 -9.98 11.07 -10.84
CA SER A 23 -8.90 11.46 -11.74
C SER A 23 -9.41 12.25 -12.96
N MET A 24 -10.57 11.88 -13.52
CA MET A 24 -11.18 12.58 -14.67
C MET A 24 -11.79 13.95 -14.31
N ARG A 25 -12.41 14.10 -13.13
CA ARG A 25 -12.94 15.41 -12.66
C ARG A 25 -11.85 16.48 -12.51
N HIS A 26 -10.59 16.08 -12.30
CA HIS A 26 -9.47 17.01 -12.20
C HIS A 26 -8.83 17.39 -13.54
N ARG A 27 -9.05 16.63 -14.62
CA ARG A 27 -8.64 17.03 -15.98
C ARG A 27 -9.60 18.06 -16.59
N GLY A 28 -10.91 17.91 -16.39
CA GLY A 28 -11.93 18.83 -16.94
C GLY A 28 -11.91 20.25 -16.34
N ALA A 29 -11.32 20.44 -15.16
CA ALA A 29 -11.19 21.76 -14.53
C ALA A 29 -10.01 22.60 -15.07
N ARG A 30 -9.18 22.06 -15.97
CA ARG A 30 -8.08 22.78 -16.63
C ARG A 30 -8.43 23.34 -18.01
N GLU A 31 -9.61 23.04 -18.56
CA GLU A 31 -10.02 23.46 -19.92
C GLU A 31 -11.19 24.45 -19.95
N ALA A 32 -11.71 24.88 -18.80
CA ALA A 32 -12.80 25.87 -18.72
C ALA A 32 -12.32 27.18 -18.06
N ALA A 33 -11.42 27.88 -18.75
CA ALA A 33 -11.10 29.28 -18.48
C ALA A 33 -10.67 29.97 -19.79
N GLN A 34 -11.62 30.12 -20.71
CA GLN A 34 -11.55 31.07 -21.81
C GLN A 34 -12.84 31.88 -21.77
N ASP A 35 -12.73 33.11 -21.29
CA ASP A 35 -13.76 34.14 -21.35
C ASP A 35 -13.56 34.97 -22.63
N PRO A 36 -14.61 35.34 -23.40
CA PRO A 36 -14.45 36.03 -24.67
C PRO A 36 -14.40 37.55 -24.48
N GLY A 37 -13.33 38.17 -24.95
CA GLY A 37 -13.21 39.63 -25.02
C GLY A 37 -13.93 40.21 -26.24
N ILE A 38 -14.68 41.29 -26.02
CA ILE A 38 -15.14 42.24 -27.05
C ILE A 38 -14.54 43.61 -26.73
N GLY A 39 -13.88 44.21 -27.72
CA GLY A 39 -14.10 45.63 -28.04
C GLY A 39 -13.03 46.66 -27.63
N GLU A 40 -12.26 47.06 -28.66
CA GLU A 40 -11.80 48.44 -28.94
C GLU A 40 -10.53 49.01 -28.27
N GLY A 41 -9.47 49.09 -29.10
CA GLY A 41 -8.84 50.35 -29.51
C GLY A 41 -7.95 51.10 -28.50
N MET A 42 -6.64 51.09 -28.71
CA MET A 42 -5.90 52.25 -29.28
C MET A 42 -4.39 51.98 -29.29
N LEU A 43 -3.77 52.46 -30.36
CA LEU A 43 -2.36 52.40 -30.73
C LEU A 43 -1.55 53.44 -29.92
N GLU A 44 -0.32 53.13 -29.47
CA GLU A 44 0.91 53.94 -29.68
C GLU A 44 2.16 53.39 -28.94
N LYS A 45 3.31 53.92 -29.34
CA LYS A 45 4.66 53.33 -29.44
C LYS A 45 5.61 53.71 -28.25
N PRO A 46 6.88 53.23 -28.25
CA PRO A 46 7.74 53.08 -27.06
C PRO A 46 8.70 54.25 -26.81
N GLU A 47 9.26 54.33 -25.60
CA GLU A 47 10.46 55.11 -25.30
C GLU A 47 11.47 54.30 -24.49
N GLU A 48 12.67 54.16 -25.07
CA GLU A 48 13.93 53.92 -24.38
C GLU A 48 14.43 55.23 -23.76
N GLN A 49 15.08 55.17 -22.59
CA GLN A 49 16.28 55.95 -22.31
C GLN A 49 17.04 55.43 -21.09
N SER A 50 18.33 55.76 -21.10
CA SER A 50 19.46 54.98 -20.59
C SER A 50 20.05 55.48 -19.27
N GLU A 51 20.87 54.59 -18.70
CA GLU A 51 22.12 54.81 -17.95
C GLU A 51 22.13 55.57 -16.61
N GLY A 52 22.75 54.90 -15.63
CA GLY A 52 23.34 55.52 -14.45
C GLY A 52 23.75 54.49 -13.39
N SER A 53 24.98 53.97 -13.48
CA SER A 53 25.68 53.36 -12.33
C SER A 53 26.25 54.47 -11.42
N PRO A 54 26.46 54.22 -10.12
CA PRO A 54 27.78 53.74 -9.70
C PRO A 54 27.80 52.70 -8.58
N GLU A 55 29.00 52.15 -8.42
CA GLU A 55 29.48 51.07 -7.55
C GLU A 55 29.29 51.28 -6.04
N GLY A 56 29.26 50.18 -5.29
CA GLY A 56 29.35 50.18 -3.82
C GLY A 56 29.32 48.77 -3.22
N ALA A 57 30.48 48.30 -2.76
CA ALA A 57 30.82 46.98 -2.25
C ALA A 57 29.98 46.42 -1.07
N GLY A 58 29.94 45.09 -0.94
CA GLY A 58 29.57 44.41 0.32
C GLY A 58 29.26 42.93 0.17
N GLY A 59 30.28 42.06 0.31
CA GLY A 59 30.12 40.61 0.23
C GLY A 59 29.42 39.96 1.43
N ARG A 60 28.89 38.74 1.23
CA ARG A 60 28.79 37.73 2.29
C ARG A 60 28.62 36.33 1.72
N GLY A 61 29.40 35.42 2.31
CA GLY A 61 29.65 34.08 1.81
C GLY A 61 28.48 33.10 1.94
N GLN A 62 28.53 32.15 1.02
CA GLN A 62 27.76 30.92 0.95
C GLN A 62 28.11 30.03 2.16
N LYS A 63 27.15 29.76 3.04
CA LYS A 63 27.28 28.76 4.11
C LYS A 63 26.59 27.47 3.67
N ASP A 64 27.41 26.51 3.26
CA ASP A 64 27.06 25.11 3.15
C ASP A 64 26.72 24.56 4.55
N LEU A 65 25.44 24.24 4.79
CA LEU A 65 25.00 23.48 5.95
C LEU A 65 25.19 21.99 5.67
N ARG A 66 26.39 21.48 5.92
CA ARG A 66 26.62 20.03 6.06
C ARG A 66 25.94 19.54 7.34
N LEU A 67 24.80 18.88 7.19
CA LEU A 67 24.15 18.11 8.25
C LEU A 67 24.95 16.81 8.46
N HIS A 68 25.63 16.70 9.60
CA HIS A 68 26.16 15.44 10.09
C HIS A 68 25.01 14.55 10.61
N PRO A 69 24.95 13.25 10.29
CA PRO A 69 23.97 12.35 10.90
C PRO A 69 24.31 12.13 12.39
N PRO A 70 23.31 12.02 13.29
CA PRO A 70 23.58 11.69 14.69
C PRO A 70 24.01 10.23 14.82
N GLU A 71 25.02 10.03 15.66
CA GLU A 71 25.60 8.74 16.03
C GLU A 71 24.55 7.81 16.66
N VAL A 72 24.51 6.57 16.17
CA VAL A 72 23.63 5.51 16.67
C VAL A 72 24.34 4.81 17.84
N TYR A 73 23.84 5.01 19.06
CA TYR A 73 24.14 4.13 20.19
C TYR A 73 22.84 3.55 20.76
N GLY A 74 22.73 2.23 20.70
CA GLY A 74 21.66 1.44 21.29
C GLY A 74 21.61 0.05 20.68
N THR A 75 22.39 -0.89 21.24
CA THR A 75 22.24 -2.33 21.00
C THR A 75 20.92 -2.82 21.59
N GLU A 76 19.81 -2.59 20.88
CA GLU A 76 18.65 -3.48 20.93
C GLU A 76 19.03 -4.77 20.16
N GLY A 77 18.58 -5.94 20.63
CA GLY A 77 18.92 -7.21 20.01
C GLY A 77 18.65 -7.21 18.50
N SER A 78 19.47 -7.93 17.72
CA SER A 78 19.31 -8.02 16.27
C SER A 78 17.88 -8.47 15.94
N LEU A 79 17.13 -7.62 15.22
CA LEU A 79 15.79 -7.93 14.73
C LEU A 79 15.77 -9.29 14.02
N THR A 80 14.79 -10.12 14.32
CA THR A 80 14.56 -11.42 13.69
C THR A 80 13.19 -11.46 13.03
N LEU A 81 12.92 -12.48 12.20
CA LEU A 81 11.58 -12.70 11.67
C LEU A 81 10.55 -12.91 12.79
N GLY A 82 10.95 -13.50 13.92
CA GLY A 82 10.07 -13.73 15.07
C GLY A 82 9.48 -12.45 15.67
N ASP A 83 10.06 -11.29 15.36
CA ASP A 83 9.61 -9.98 15.83
C ASP A 83 8.56 -9.33 14.91
N ILE A 84 8.19 -9.98 13.80
CA ILE A 84 7.34 -9.44 12.74
C ILE A 84 6.04 -10.25 12.65
N PHE A 85 4.92 -9.56 12.78
CA PHE A 85 3.58 -10.06 12.50
C PHE A 85 3.19 -9.73 11.07
N ILE A 86 2.99 -10.77 10.24
CA ILE A 86 2.60 -10.61 8.84
C ILE A 86 1.12 -10.98 8.71
N ALA A 87 0.28 -10.01 8.39
CA ALA A 87 -1.15 -10.23 8.12
C ALA A 87 -1.40 -10.33 6.62
N VAL A 88 -2.03 -11.42 6.19
CA VAL A 88 -2.52 -11.61 4.81
C VAL A 88 -4.03 -11.57 4.80
N LYS A 89 -4.60 -10.58 4.10
CA LYS A 89 -6.04 -10.44 3.95
C LYS A 89 -6.52 -11.21 2.73
N THR A 90 -7.51 -12.07 2.92
CA THR A 90 -8.14 -12.83 1.83
C THR A 90 -9.65 -12.95 2.05
N THR A 91 -10.30 -13.70 1.16
CA THR A 91 -11.72 -14.04 1.20
C THR A 91 -11.91 -15.44 0.63
N LYS A 92 -12.99 -16.13 1.01
CA LYS A 92 -13.27 -17.50 0.58
C LYS A 92 -13.08 -17.74 -0.93
N ARG A 93 -13.52 -16.79 -1.76
CA ARG A 93 -13.42 -16.92 -3.23
C ARG A 93 -11.97 -17.05 -3.74
N PHE A 94 -10.99 -16.67 -2.92
CA PHE A 94 -9.57 -16.65 -3.28
C PHE A 94 -8.71 -17.67 -2.50
N HIS A 95 -9.32 -18.48 -1.64
CA HIS A 95 -8.60 -19.54 -0.92
C HIS A 95 -7.87 -20.49 -1.89
N GLN A 96 -8.54 -20.95 -2.94
CA GLN A 96 -7.90 -21.82 -3.92
C GLN A 96 -7.07 -21.03 -4.93
N SER A 97 -7.66 -20.00 -5.55
CA SER A 97 -7.06 -19.34 -6.71
C SER A 97 -5.85 -18.43 -6.40
N ARG A 98 -5.72 -17.97 -5.14
CA ARG A 98 -4.61 -17.09 -4.72
C ARG A 98 -3.84 -17.65 -3.54
N MET A 99 -4.53 -18.08 -2.48
CA MET A 99 -3.83 -18.50 -1.26
C MET A 99 -3.00 -19.77 -1.44
N GLU A 100 -3.43 -20.76 -2.23
CA GLU A 100 -2.60 -21.94 -2.51
C GLU A 100 -1.23 -21.56 -3.10
N LEU A 101 -1.21 -20.59 -4.03
CA LEU A 101 0.02 -20.06 -4.60
C LEU A 101 0.92 -19.42 -3.54
N LEU A 102 0.37 -18.60 -2.64
CA LEU A 102 1.16 -17.94 -1.60
C LEU A 102 1.72 -18.95 -0.59
N LEU A 103 0.91 -19.94 -0.21
CA LEU A 103 1.28 -21.03 0.71
C LEU A 103 2.39 -21.93 0.14
N ASP A 104 2.36 -22.18 -1.17
CA ASP A 104 3.40 -22.95 -1.88
C ASP A 104 4.69 -22.16 -2.10
N THR A 105 4.61 -20.83 -2.03
CA THR A 105 5.73 -19.92 -2.31
C THR A 105 6.20 -19.19 -1.05
N TRP A 106 6.00 -17.88 -0.93
CA TRP A 106 6.66 -17.09 0.09
C TRP A 106 6.19 -17.38 1.52
N ILE A 107 4.93 -17.78 1.72
CA ILE A 107 4.45 -18.11 3.08
C ILE A 107 5.18 -19.34 3.61
N SER A 108 5.63 -20.27 2.75
CA SER A 108 6.46 -21.41 3.18
C SER A 108 7.74 -20.99 3.90
N GLN A 109 8.25 -19.78 3.62
CA GLN A 109 9.49 -19.23 4.18
C GLN A 109 9.26 -18.37 5.44
N ALA A 110 8.01 -18.04 5.76
CA ALA A 110 7.63 -17.18 6.89
C ALA A 110 6.33 -17.64 7.58
N SER A 111 6.04 -18.93 7.55
CA SER A 111 4.75 -19.49 8.01
C SER A 111 4.47 -19.21 9.47
N GLN A 112 5.52 -19.21 10.31
CA GLN A 112 5.43 -18.94 11.74
C GLN A 112 5.10 -17.47 12.06
N GLN A 113 5.34 -16.55 11.12
CA GLN A 113 5.08 -15.12 11.27
C GLN A 113 3.79 -14.69 10.57
N THR A 114 3.23 -15.56 9.72
CA THR A 114 2.14 -15.21 8.82
C THR A 114 0.80 -15.68 9.36
N TYR A 115 -0.14 -14.75 9.42
CA TYR A 115 -1.51 -14.92 9.87
C TYR A 115 -2.48 -14.55 8.75
N ILE A 116 -3.46 -15.40 8.48
CA ILE A 116 -4.39 -15.27 7.36
C ILE A 116 -5.76 -14.86 7.89
N PHE A 117 -6.26 -13.73 7.43
CA PHE A 117 -7.55 -13.16 7.84
C PHE A 117 -8.57 -13.36 6.73
N THR A 118 -9.61 -14.12 7.02
CA THR A 118 -10.64 -14.49 6.04
C THR A 118 -12.06 -14.38 6.60
N ASP A 119 -13.03 -14.42 5.68
CA ASP A 119 -14.48 -14.32 5.93
C ASP A 119 -15.22 -15.66 5.89
N GLU A 120 -14.53 -16.78 5.70
CA GLU A 120 -15.13 -18.11 5.88
C GLU A 120 -14.11 -19.16 6.31
N GLU A 121 -14.57 -20.17 7.05
CA GLU A 121 -13.73 -21.31 7.41
C GLU A 121 -13.39 -22.18 6.19
N ASP A 122 -12.16 -22.71 6.18
CA ASP A 122 -11.69 -23.62 5.15
C ASP A 122 -10.79 -24.69 5.78
N GLY A 123 -11.23 -25.94 5.69
CA GLY A 123 -10.52 -27.07 6.27
C GLY A 123 -9.19 -27.39 5.59
N ALA A 124 -8.99 -27.05 4.32
CA ALA A 124 -7.69 -27.19 3.66
C ALA A 124 -6.72 -26.11 4.13
N LEU A 125 -7.17 -24.87 4.20
CA LEU A 125 -6.38 -23.75 4.69
C LEU A 125 -5.97 -23.96 6.17
N LYS A 126 -6.92 -24.37 7.02
CA LYS A 126 -6.69 -24.67 8.44
C LYS A 126 -5.74 -25.85 8.66
N ARG A 127 -5.74 -26.85 7.78
CA ARG A 127 -4.76 -27.95 7.84
C ARG A 127 -3.33 -27.47 7.54
N ARG A 128 -3.16 -26.48 6.66
CA ARG A 128 -1.83 -25.96 6.28
C ARG A 128 -1.29 -24.93 7.28
N MET A 129 -2.15 -24.10 7.85
CA MET A 129 -1.74 -22.94 8.67
C MET A 129 -2.19 -23.02 10.14
N GLY A 130 -2.98 -24.04 10.51
CA GLY A 130 -3.37 -24.29 11.89
C GLY A 130 -4.03 -23.08 12.56
N GLY A 131 -3.53 -22.70 13.73
CA GLY A 131 -4.01 -21.54 14.49
C GLY A 131 -3.73 -20.18 13.85
N HIS A 132 -3.03 -20.13 12.72
CA HIS A 132 -2.72 -18.89 12.02
C HIS A 132 -3.81 -18.49 11.00
N VAL A 133 -4.92 -19.23 10.93
CA VAL A 133 -6.11 -18.84 10.16
C VAL A 133 -7.12 -18.19 11.10
N ILE A 134 -7.33 -16.88 10.95
CA ILE A 134 -8.31 -16.10 11.71
C ILE A 134 -9.58 -15.95 10.88
N PHE A 135 -10.66 -16.58 11.36
CA PHE A 135 -12.00 -16.34 10.85
C PHE A 135 -12.57 -15.08 11.48
N THR A 136 -12.69 -14.02 10.67
CA THR A 136 -13.05 -12.68 11.14
C THR A 136 -14.55 -12.49 11.37
N ASN A 137 -15.39 -13.35 10.78
CA ASN A 137 -16.84 -13.16 10.70
C ASN A 137 -17.27 -11.81 10.06
N CYS A 138 -16.35 -11.16 9.34
CA CYS A 138 -16.63 -9.98 8.52
C CYS A 138 -17.30 -10.40 7.20
N SER A 139 -17.97 -9.45 6.54
CA SER A 139 -18.54 -9.70 5.21
C SER A 139 -17.49 -10.13 4.18
N ALA A 140 -17.88 -11.02 3.28
CA ALA A 140 -17.11 -11.43 2.10
C ALA A 140 -17.17 -10.41 0.94
N GLU A 141 -17.95 -9.35 1.10
CA GLU A 141 -18.01 -8.27 0.12
C GLU A 141 -16.67 -7.51 0.03
N HIS A 142 -16.49 -6.82 -1.09
CA HIS A 142 -15.36 -5.92 -1.31
C HIS A 142 -15.78 -4.45 -1.09
N SER A 143 -16.62 -4.22 -0.06
CA SER A 143 -17.04 -2.88 0.34
C SER A 143 -16.04 -2.29 1.34
N HIS A 144 -15.99 -0.96 1.44
CA HIS A 144 -15.07 -0.30 2.37
C HIS A 144 -15.28 -0.75 3.83
N LEU A 145 -16.54 -1.01 4.25
CA LEU A 145 -16.85 -1.53 5.57
C LEU A 145 -16.34 -2.96 5.78
N ALA A 146 -16.50 -3.83 4.77
CA ALA A 146 -16.03 -5.21 4.85
C ALA A 146 -14.49 -5.29 4.94
N LEU A 147 -13.79 -4.48 4.16
CA LEU A 147 -12.32 -4.37 4.21
C LEU A 147 -11.85 -3.78 5.54
N SER A 148 -12.49 -2.72 6.01
CA SER A 148 -12.21 -2.09 7.30
C SER A 148 -12.44 -3.03 8.49
N CYS A 149 -13.45 -3.89 8.41
CA CYS A 149 -13.69 -4.94 9.41
C CYS A 149 -12.53 -5.94 9.49
N LYS A 150 -12.03 -6.43 8.34
CA LYS A 150 -10.87 -7.34 8.32
C LYS A 150 -9.60 -6.64 8.81
N MET A 151 -9.36 -5.39 8.39
CA MET A 151 -8.22 -4.60 8.86
C MET A 151 -8.25 -4.38 10.38
N ALA A 152 -9.42 -4.15 10.97
CA ALA A 152 -9.57 -4.07 12.42
C ALA A 152 -9.15 -5.37 13.12
N ALA A 153 -9.57 -6.53 12.57
CA ALA A 153 -9.19 -7.83 13.10
C ALA A 153 -7.68 -8.09 12.99
N GLU A 154 -7.06 -7.70 11.88
CA GLU A 154 -5.60 -7.76 11.69
C GLU A 154 -4.87 -6.93 12.75
N PHE A 155 -5.33 -5.71 12.95
CA PHE A 155 -4.74 -4.77 13.90
C PHE A 155 -4.86 -5.24 15.35
N ASP A 156 -6.04 -5.73 15.74
CA ASP A 156 -6.28 -6.26 17.09
C ASP A 156 -5.46 -7.53 17.35
N ALA A 157 -5.36 -8.44 16.38
CA ALA A 157 -4.54 -9.64 16.48
C ALA A 157 -3.04 -9.31 16.60
N PHE A 158 -2.57 -8.31 15.84
CA PHE A 158 -1.21 -7.81 15.98
C PHE A 158 -0.94 -7.25 17.39
N LEU A 159 -1.82 -6.38 17.90
CA LEU A 159 -1.65 -5.83 19.25
C LEU A 159 -1.62 -6.93 20.31
N ALA A 160 -2.47 -7.95 20.18
CA ALA A 160 -2.50 -9.10 21.07
C ALA A 160 -1.24 -9.97 20.98
N SER A 161 -0.57 -10.02 19.83
CA SER A 161 0.67 -10.79 19.65
C SER A 161 1.87 -10.22 20.44
N GLY A 162 1.86 -8.91 20.73
CA GLY A 162 2.97 -8.22 21.38
C GLY A 162 4.23 -8.07 20.51
N LEU A 163 4.18 -8.44 19.22
CA LEU A 163 5.32 -8.36 18.31
C LEU A 163 5.68 -6.92 17.95
N SER A 164 6.95 -6.72 17.56
CA SER A 164 7.55 -5.40 17.34
C SER A 164 7.08 -4.71 16.07
N TRP A 165 6.72 -5.48 15.04
CA TRP A 165 6.33 -4.96 13.73
C TRP A 165 5.06 -5.61 13.21
N PHE A 166 4.15 -4.78 12.70
CA PHE A 166 2.99 -5.21 11.93
C PHE A 166 3.25 -4.98 10.45
N CYS A 167 3.04 -5.96 9.59
CA CYS A 167 3.07 -5.78 8.15
C CYS A 167 1.79 -6.35 7.52
N HIS A 168 1.06 -5.50 6.79
CA HIS A 168 -0.14 -5.87 6.05
C HIS A 168 0.21 -6.23 4.61
N LEU A 169 -0.42 -7.27 4.07
CA LEU A 169 -0.39 -7.67 2.66
C LEU A 169 -1.77 -8.16 2.19
N ASP A 170 -2.06 -7.97 0.91
CA ASP A 170 -3.20 -8.59 0.22
C ASP A 170 -2.81 -9.98 -0.35
N ASP A 171 -3.81 -10.80 -0.66
CA ASP A 171 -3.64 -12.16 -1.19
C ASP A 171 -3.11 -12.26 -2.63
N ASP A 172 -2.80 -11.12 -3.28
CA ASP A 172 -2.08 -11.04 -4.54
C ASP A 172 -0.69 -10.39 -4.40
N ASN A 173 -0.15 -10.36 -3.18
CA ASN A 173 1.22 -9.92 -2.91
C ASN A 173 2.19 -11.10 -2.70
N TYR A 174 3.41 -10.92 -3.19
CA TYR A 174 4.57 -11.74 -2.86
C TYR A 174 5.45 -10.98 -1.87
N LEU A 175 5.74 -11.58 -0.72
CA LEU A 175 6.68 -11.02 0.25
C LEU A 175 8.05 -11.66 0.09
N ASN A 176 9.12 -10.85 0.14
CA ASN A 176 10.47 -11.33 0.36
C ASN A 176 10.87 -11.12 1.83
N PRO A 177 10.82 -12.15 2.70
CA PRO A 177 11.08 -12.00 4.13
C PRO A 177 12.50 -11.51 4.44
N ARG A 178 13.48 -11.87 3.60
CA ARG A 178 14.88 -11.42 3.77
C ARG A 178 15.02 -9.93 3.50
N ALA A 179 14.41 -9.44 2.42
CA ALA A 179 14.40 -8.02 2.11
C ALA A 179 13.61 -7.21 3.16
N LEU A 180 12.47 -7.74 3.63
CA LEU A 180 11.68 -7.13 4.70
C LEU A 180 12.52 -6.99 5.98
N LEU A 181 13.14 -8.07 6.44
CA LEU A 181 13.96 -8.06 7.65
C LEU A 181 15.10 -7.06 7.55
N LYS A 182 15.79 -7.02 6.41
CA LYS A 182 16.85 -6.06 6.13
C LYS A 182 16.34 -4.62 6.20
N LEU A 183 15.19 -4.33 5.59
CA LEU A 183 14.59 -3.00 5.64
C LEU A 183 14.26 -2.61 7.09
N LEU A 184 13.52 -3.44 7.81
CA LEU A 184 13.06 -3.12 9.16
C LEU A 184 14.22 -3.01 10.17
N SER A 185 15.34 -3.71 9.96
CA SER A 185 16.54 -3.59 10.78
C SER A 185 17.19 -2.18 10.75
N SER A 186 16.81 -1.34 9.78
CA SER A 186 17.26 0.06 9.70
C SER A 186 16.50 1.02 10.62
N TYR A 187 15.51 0.51 11.37
CA TYR A 187 14.63 1.29 12.24
C TYR A 187 14.52 0.63 13.62
N ALA A 188 14.50 1.45 14.67
CA ALA A 188 14.15 0.95 16.01
C ALA A 188 12.63 0.78 16.12
N ALA A 189 12.16 -0.35 16.67
CA ALA A 189 10.74 -0.59 16.90
C ALA A 189 10.13 0.36 17.95
N THR A 190 11.00 1.05 18.71
CA THR A 190 10.67 2.12 19.66
C THR A 190 10.51 3.49 18.98
N TRP A 191 10.58 3.59 17.66
CA TRP A 191 10.23 4.79 16.90
C TRP A 191 8.81 4.71 16.34
N ASP A 192 8.24 5.85 15.97
CA ASP A 192 6.96 5.87 15.26
C ASP A 192 7.21 5.65 13.77
N VAL A 193 7.12 4.42 13.30
CA VAL A 193 7.46 4.05 11.91
C VAL A 193 6.23 3.55 11.17
N TYR A 194 5.95 4.18 10.04
CA TYR A 194 4.96 3.75 9.04
C TYR A 194 5.62 3.73 7.66
N LEU A 195 5.85 2.54 7.11
CA LEU A 195 6.58 2.32 5.86
C LEU A 195 5.65 1.77 4.79
N GLY A 196 5.78 2.27 3.56
CA GLY A 196 5.09 1.71 2.40
C GLY A 196 5.19 2.59 1.17
N LYS A 197 4.53 2.18 0.09
CA LYS A 197 4.46 2.93 -1.16
C LYS A 197 3.36 3.98 -1.09
N PRO A 198 3.63 5.28 -1.23
CA PRO A 198 2.57 6.28 -1.32
C PRO A 198 1.68 6.01 -2.54
N SER A 199 0.36 6.06 -2.35
CA SER A 199 -0.61 5.76 -3.42
C SER A 199 -0.71 6.84 -4.50
N LEU A 200 -0.45 8.09 -4.11
CA LEU A 200 -0.53 9.26 -4.98
C LEU A 200 0.82 9.96 -5.02
N ASN A 201 0.99 10.91 -5.94
CA ASN A 201 2.14 11.83 -5.96
C ASN A 201 1.92 13.07 -5.07
N ARG A 202 0.83 13.10 -4.29
CA ARG A 202 0.42 14.18 -3.40
C ARG A 202 -0.45 13.61 -2.27
N PRO A 203 -0.57 14.30 -1.11
CA PRO A 203 -1.54 13.91 -0.08
C PRO A 203 -2.96 13.87 -0.66
N ILE A 204 -3.74 12.86 -0.27
CA ILE A 204 -5.18 12.83 -0.60
C ILE A 204 -5.88 13.97 0.12
N ARG A 205 -6.97 14.48 -0.47
CA ARG A 205 -7.88 15.42 0.19
C ARG A 205 -9.16 14.68 0.53
N ALA A 206 -9.58 14.75 1.78
CA ALA A 206 -10.81 14.12 2.24
C ALA A 206 -11.61 15.07 3.15
N SER A 207 -12.82 14.66 3.47
CA SER A 207 -13.72 15.39 4.37
C SER A 207 -14.01 14.52 5.59
N GLU A 208 -13.61 14.99 6.76
CA GLU A 208 -13.96 14.40 8.05
C GLU A 208 -15.33 14.94 8.50
N THR A 209 -16.26 14.05 8.80
CA THR A 209 -17.58 14.43 9.33
C THR A 209 -17.47 14.81 10.81
N LEU A 210 -18.04 15.95 11.22
CA LEU A 210 -18.07 16.41 12.61
C LEU A 210 -19.46 16.19 13.26
N PRO A 211 -19.57 16.19 14.60
CA PRO A 211 -20.83 15.88 15.32
C PRO A 211 -22.04 16.76 14.96
N ASN A 212 -21.81 17.97 14.43
CA ASN A 212 -22.84 18.93 14.03
C ASN A 212 -23.16 18.89 12.52
N ASN A 213 -22.87 17.77 11.84
CA ASN A 213 -22.95 17.60 10.39
C ASN A 213 -22.09 18.58 9.58
N GLN A 214 -21.17 19.30 10.22
CA GLN A 214 -20.15 20.05 9.49
C GLN A 214 -19.07 19.09 8.99
N THR A 215 -18.33 19.53 7.98
CA THR A 215 -17.18 18.77 7.48
C THR A 215 -15.90 19.57 7.66
N LYS A 216 -14.83 18.87 8.05
CA LYS A 216 -13.48 19.41 8.13
C LYS A 216 -12.67 18.84 6.97
N SER A 217 -12.04 19.71 6.18
CA SER A 217 -11.10 19.25 5.17
C SER A 217 -9.81 18.74 5.82
N VAL A 218 -9.39 17.54 5.43
CA VAL A 218 -8.16 16.90 5.89
C VAL A 218 -7.29 16.52 4.70
N ARG A 219 -5.98 16.49 4.93
CA ARG A 219 -4.96 16.16 3.93
C ARG A 219 -3.90 15.27 4.56
N PHE A 220 -3.61 14.14 3.95
CA PHE A 220 -2.67 13.16 4.48
C PHE A 220 -2.12 12.25 3.38
N TRP A 221 -0.95 11.66 3.62
CA TRP A 221 -0.46 10.52 2.85
C TRP A 221 -0.96 9.20 3.43
N PHE A 222 -0.99 8.18 2.58
CA PHE A 222 -1.28 6.81 2.98
C PHE A 222 -0.49 5.84 2.09
N ALA A 223 -0.07 4.71 2.68
CA ALA A 223 0.53 3.62 1.92
C ALA A 223 -0.56 2.85 1.18
N THR A 224 -0.32 2.50 -0.08
CA THR A 224 -1.21 1.66 -0.88
C THR A 224 -1.36 0.28 -0.24
N GLY A 225 -2.58 -0.12 0.14
CA GLY A 225 -2.83 -1.43 0.78
C GLY A 225 -2.30 -2.60 -0.04
N GLY A 226 -2.62 -2.64 -1.34
CA GLY A 226 -2.16 -3.68 -2.26
C GLY A 226 -0.69 -3.62 -2.68
N ALA A 227 0.12 -2.72 -2.09
CA ALA A 227 1.59 -2.81 -2.13
C ALA A 227 2.15 -3.42 -0.83
N GLY A 228 1.32 -3.58 0.19
CA GLY A 228 1.73 -3.83 1.56
C GLY A 228 2.33 -2.62 2.26
N PHE A 229 2.29 -2.64 3.58
CA PHE A 229 2.87 -1.60 4.44
C PHE A 229 3.26 -2.18 5.80
N CYS A 230 4.15 -1.51 6.53
CA CYS A 230 4.53 -1.91 7.88
C CYS A 230 4.42 -0.77 8.90
N ILE A 231 4.06 -1.12 10.14
CA ILE A 231 3.86 -0.21 11.26
C ILE A 231 4.61 -0.76 12.48
N SER A 232 5.41 0.08 13.15
CA SER A 232 6.03 -0.25 14.43
C SER A 232 4.99 -0.44 15.55
N HIS A 233 5.26 -1.32 16.51
CA HIS A 233 4.38 -1.54 17.66
C HIS A 233 4.10 -0.24 18.44
N LYS A 234 5.11 0.63 18.61
CA LYS A 234 4.92 1.91 19.28
C LYS A 234 3.89 2.80 18.58
N LEU A 235 3.97 2.93 17.25
CA LEU A 235 3.00 3.71 16.50
C LEU A 235 1.61 3.07 16.57
N ALA A 236 1.50 1.74 16.40
CA ALA A 236 0.23 1.04 16.53
C ALA A 236 -0.43 1.26 17.89
N ARG A 237 0.31 1.25 19.00
CA ARG A 237 -0.24 1.57 20.33
C ARG A 237 -0.88 2.96 20.39
N LYS A 238 -0.34 3.95 19.68
CA LYS A 238 -0.96 5.28 19.60
C LYS A 238 -2.25 5.28 18.80
N MET A 239 -2.36 4.41 17.80
CA MET A 239 -3.54 4.31 16.93
C MET A 239 -4.75 3.66 17.63
N VAL A 240 -4.56 2.94 18.75
CA VAL A 240 -5.61 2.19 19.48
C VAL A 240 -6.95 2.94 19.63
N PRO A 241 -7.01 4.23 20.04
CA PRO A 241 -8.27 4.93 20.22
C PRO A 241 -9.12 5.09 18.94
N TRP A 242 -8.50 4.91 17.77
CA TRP A 242 -9.14 5.04 16.45
C TRP A 242 -9.14 3.74 15.65
N ALA A 243 -8.27 2.78 15.98
CA ALA A 243 -8.04 1.59 15.16
C ALA A 243 -8.45 0.27 15.83
N SER A 244 -8.53 0.19 17.17
CA SER A 244 -8.83 -1.09 17.83
C SER A 244 -10.33 -1.34 17.93
N GLY A 245 -10.74 -2.60 17.75
CA GLY A 245 -12.13 -3.03 17.80
C GLY A 245 -13.03 -2.27 16.81
N ARG A 246 -14.18 -1.79 17.30
CA ARG A 246 -15.15 -1.08 16.45
C ARG A 246 -14.69 0.30 16.00
N ASN A 247 -13.62 0.85 16.62
CA ASN A 247 -13.17 2.20 16.32
C ASN A 247 -12.64 2.33 14.90
N PHE A 248 -12.04 1.28 14.32
CA PHE A 248 -11.55 1.32 12.95
C PHE A 248 -12.69 1.57 11.97
N LEU A 249 -13.81 0.84 12.13
CA LEU A 249 -14.99 1.02 11.30
C LEU A 249 -15.56 2.42 11.47
N SER A 250 -15.75 2.88 12.70
CA SER A 250 -16.26 4.24 12.96
C SER A 250 -15.36 5.33 12.38
N THR A 251 -14.04 5.13 12.42
CA THR A 251 -13.07 6.06 11.82
C THR A 251 -13.13 6.01 10.30
N SER A 252 -13.26 4.83 9.69
CA SER A 252 -13.41 4.68 8.23
C SER A 252 -14.69 5.36 7.73
N GLU A 253 -15.79 5.25 8.48
CA GLU A 253 -17.08 5.88 8.17
C GLU A 253 -17.03 7.42 8.29
N LEU A 254 -16.21 7.94 9.21
CA LEU A 254 -16.01 9.37 9.44
C LEU A 254 -15.50 10.10 8.19
N ILE A 255 -14.57 9.45 7.49
CA ILE A 255 -13.91 9.96 6.27
C ILE A 255 -14.45 9.34 4.98
N ARG A 256 -15.21 8.25 5.07
CA ARG A 256 -15.79 7.47 3.96
C ARG A 256 -14.75 7.03 2.93
N LEU A 257 -13.61 6.55 3.41
CA LEU A 257 -12.51 6.07 2.59
C LEU A 257 -12.21 4.59 2.86
N PRO A 258 -11.46 3.92 1.96
CA PRO A 258 -10.99 2.55 2.17
C PRO A 258 -10.13 2.39 3.45
N ASP A 259 -9.83 1.13 3.77
CA ASP A 259 -9.07 0.72 4.95
C ASP A 259 -7.63 1.27 4.94
N ASP A 260 -6.93 1.22 3.81
CA ASP A 260 -5.57 1.77 3.67
C ASP A 260 -5.51 3.29 3.88
N CYS A 261 -6.48 4.02 3.33
CA CYS A 261 -6.69 5.43 3.56
C CYS A 261 -7.01 5.72 5.04
N THR A 262 -7.78 4.85 5.69
CA THR A 262 -8.12 4.98 7.11
C THR A 262 -6.88 4.81 7.98
N VAL A 263 -5.99 3.86 7.67
CA VAL A 263 -4.69 3.71 8.35
C VAL A 263 -3.87 4.99 8.22
N GLY A 264 -3.69 5.52 7.01
CA GLY A 264 -2.94 6.75 6.78
C GLY A 264 -3.57 7.98 7.47
N TYR A 265 -4.90 8.07 7.46
CA TYR A 265 -5.64 9.11 8.16
C TYR A 265 -5.40 9.06 9.68
N ILE A 266 -5.50 7.89 10.30
CA ILE A 266 -5.24 7.76 11.74
C ILE A 266 -3.80 8.19 12.03
N ILE A 267 -2.84 7.67 11.27
CA ILE A 267 -1.42 7.93 11.48
C ILE A 267 -1.09 9.42 11.36
N GLU A 268 -1.43 10.07 10.24
CA GLU A 268 -1.03 11.45 9.98
C GLU A 268 -1.94 12.48 10.64
N CYS A 269 -3.25 12.24 10.71
CA CYS A 269 -4.21 13.23 11.21
C CYS A 269 -4.59 13.07 12.68
N LYS A 270 -4.44 11.88 13.28
CA LYS A 270 -4.85 11.64 14.68
C LYS A 270 -3.69 11.47 15.64
N VAL A 271 -2.61 10.79 15.23
CA VAL A 271 -1.49 10.45 16.14
C VAL A 271 -0.17 11.14 15.81
N GLY A 272 -0.14 11.97 14.75
CA GLY A 272 1.02 12.79 14.39
C GLY A 272 2.21 12.00 13.84
N GLY A 273 1.98 10.80 13.33
CA GLY A 273 2.98 10.04 12.57
C GLY A 273 3.07 10.53 11.12
N GLN A 274 3.95 9.93 10.33
CA GLN A 274 4.13 10.25 8.91
C GLN A 274 4.40 8.99 8.12
N LEU A 275 3.87 8.91 6.89
CA LEU A 275 4.30 7.89 5.94
C LEU A 275 5.76 8.14 5.57
N ILE A 276 6.59 7.11 5.74
CA ILE A 276 7.96 7.05 5.22
C ILE A 276 7.90 6.33 3.87
N PRO A 277 8.03 7.05 2.73
CA PRO A 277 7.95 6.44 1.42
C PRO A 277 9.05 5.42 1.22
N ASN A 278 8.70 4.24 0.68
CA ASN A 278 9.68 3.22 0.37
C ASN A 278 9.43 2.60 -1.01
N ALA A 279 10.47 2.61 -1.85
CA ALA A 279 10.40 2.15 -3.23
C ALA A 279 10.52 0.64 -3.39
N LEU A 280 10.68 -0.12 -2.29
CA LEU A 280 10.75 -1.59 -2.30
C LEU A 280 9.37 -2.25 -2.18
N PHE A 281 8.31 -1.47 -2.01
CA PHE A 281 6.94 -1.96 -1.96
C PHE A 281 6.23 -1.68 -3.28
N HIS A 282 5.60 -2.71 -3.85
CA HIS A 282 5.01 -2.61 -5.19
C HIS A 282 3.61 -3.20 -5.26
N SER A 283 2.72 -2.46 -5.93
CA SER A 283 1.33 -2.88 -6.20
C SER A 283 1.13 -3.15 -7.68
N HIS A 284 0.20 -4.02 -8.05
CA HIS A 284 -0.22 -4.15 -9.45
C HIS A 284 -0.92 -2.89 -10.00
N LEU A 285 -1.11 -1.84 -9.20
CA LEU A 285 -1.59 -0.52 -9.64
C LEU A 285 -0.47 0.38 -10.21
N GLU A 286 0.77 -0.08 -10.24
CA GLU A 286 1.88 0.56 -10.94
C GLU A 286 2.44 -0.34 -12.04
N ASN A 287 3.17 0.19 -13.02
CA ASN A 287 3.72 -0.65 -14.09
C ASN A 287 4.90 -1.50 -13.57
N LEU A 288 4.63 -2.77 -13.26
CA LEU A 288 5.60 -3.71 -12.67
C LEU A 288 6.74 -4.09 -13.63
N GLN A 289 6.55 -3.90 -14.94
CA GLN A 289 7.58 -4.12 -15.95
C GLN A 289 8.67 -3.05 -15.91
N LEU A 290 8.44 -1.91 -15.23
CA LEU A 290 9.46 -0.88 -15.05
C LEU A 290 10.48 -1.23 -13.96
N ILE A 291 10.21 -2.24 -13.14
CA ILE A 291 11.15 -2.70 -12.11
C ILE A 291 12.27 -3.46 -12.82
N PRO A 292 13.53 -3.01 -12.74
CA PRO A 292 14.62 -3.70 -13.43
C PRO A 292 14.77 -5.13 -12.93
N THR A 293 14.94 -6.10 -13.83
CA THR A 293 15.08 -7.52 -13.47
C THR A 293 16.21 -7.76 -12.46
N SER A 294 17.30 -6.98 -12.55
CA SER A 294 18.44 -7.03 -11.61
C SER A 294 18.11 -6.59 -10.19
N GLN A 295 16.97 -5.92 -9.99
CA GLN A 295 16.50 -5.40 -8.71
C GLN A 295 15.36 -6.23 -8.11
N LEU A 296 14.78 -7.20 -8.84
CA LEU A 296 13.60 -7.94 -8.38
C LEU A 296 13.83 -8.68 -7.05
N MET A 297 15.04 -9.23 -6.85
CA MET A 297 15.37 -10.01 -5.66
C MET A 297 15.57 -9.16 -4.39
N GLN A 298 15.65 -7.84 -4.54
CA GLN A 298 15.84 -6.89 -3.44
C GLN A 298 14.53 -6.19 -3.04
N GLN A 299 13.45 -6.37 -3.81
CA GLN A 299 12.15 -5.81 -3.48
C GLN A 299 11.56 -6.51 -2.25
N VAL A 300 10.83 -5.74 -1.43
CA VAL A 300 10.17 -6.24 -0.22
C VAL A 300 8.86 -6.90 -0.60
N THR A 301 8.03 -6.21 -1.40
CA THR A 301 6.79 -6.78 -1.94
C THR A 301 6.73 -6.62 -3.44
N LEU A 302 6.12 -7.60 -4.09
CA LEU A 302 5.70 -7.55 -5.49
C LEU A 302 4.22 -7.97 -5.56
N SER A 303 3.55 -7.67 -6.66
CA SER A 303 2.12 -8.01 -6.84
C SER A 303 1.88 -8.57 -8.25
N TYR A 304 0.67 -9.06 -8.49
CA TYR A 304 0.15 -9.31 -9.82
C TYR A 304 -1.33 -8.93 -9.86
N GLY A 305 -1.83 -8.53 -11.02
CA GLY A 305 -3.24 -8.16 -11.14
C GLY A 305 -3.57 -7.55 -12.49
N VAL A 306 -4.83 -7.16 -12.67
CA VAL A 306 -5.24 -6.46 -13.88
C VAL A 306 -5.09 -4.96 -13.68
N PHE A 307 -4.32 -4.32 -14.54
CA PHE A 307 -4.15 -2.86 -14.61
C PHE A 307 -4.37 -2.39 -16.04
N GLU A 308 -5.22 -1.38 -16.23
CA GLU A 308 -5.59 -0.87 -17.57
C GLU A 308 -6.01 -1.97 -18.57
N ASN A 309 -6.82 -2.93 -18.09
CA ASN A 309 -7.31 -4.10 -18.85
C ASN A 309 -6.22 -5.08 -19.32
N LYS A 310 -4.99 -4.99 -18.77
CA LYS A 310 -3.90 -5.91 -19.05
C LYS A 310 -3.44 -6.59 -17.77
N LEU A 311 -3.03 -7.84 -17.90
CA LEU A 311 -2.34 -8.52 -16.81
C LEU A 311 -1.00 -7.82 -16.58
N ASN A 312 -0.83 -7.28 -15.39
CA ASN A 312 0.34 -6.56 -14.94
C ASN A 312 1.12 -7.43 -13.97
N VAL A 313 2.34 -7.76 -14.36
CA VAL A 313 3.26 -8.67 -13.67
C VAL A 313 4.69 -8.20 -13.90
N ILE A 314 5.59 -8.66 -13.04
CA ILE A 314 7.03 -8.44 -13.20
C ILE A 314 7.57 -9.09 -14.47
N GLU A 315 8.61 -8.50 -15.05
CA GLU A 315 9.34 -9.11 -16.17
C GLU A 315 10.45 -10.03 -15.64
N LEU A 316 10.16 -11.33 -15.63
CA LEU A 316 11.08 -12.37 -15.15
C LEU A 316 11.00 -13.63 -16.01
N GLY A 317 12.16 -14.09 -16.47
CA GLY A 317 12.30 -15.34 -17.21
C GLY A 317 12.40 -16.57 -16.31
N GLY A 318 11.75 -17.66 -16.74
CA GLY A 318 11.91 -19.02 -16.20
C GLY A 318 11.54 -19.20 -14.71
N PRO A 319 11.60 -20.44 -14.18
CA PRO A 319 11.61 -21.68 -14.95
C PRO A 319 10.21 -22.02 -15.54
N PHE A 320 9.15 -21.32 -15.14
CA PHE A 320 7.78 -21.58 -15.60
C PHE A 320 7.36 -20.67 -16.77
N SER A 321 6.62 -21.24 -17.73
CA SER A 321 5.98 -20.47 -18.80
C SER A 321 4.89 -19.53 -18.24
N PRO A 322 4.56 -18.40 -18.90
CA PRO A 322 3.45 -17.52 -18.50
C PRO A 322 2.10 -18.22 -18.30
N GLN A 323 1.88 -19.34 -18.98
CA GLN A 323 0.68 -20.15 -18.85
C GLN A 323 0.65 -20.94 -17.53
N GLU A 324 1.79 -21.47 -17.10
CA GLU A 324 1.92 -22.25 -15.86
C GLU A 324 2.02 -21.37 -14.61
N ASP A 325 2.61 -20.18 -14.74
CA ASP A 325 2.74 -19.22 -13.63
C ASP A 325 2.31 -17.81 -14.06
N PRO A 326 1.02 -17.56 -14.31
CA PRO A 326 0.56 -16.26 -14.80
C PRO A 326 0.91 -15.10 -13.87
N SER A 327 1.12 -15.34 -12.57
CA SER A 327 1.53 -14.34 -11.58
C SER A 327 3.02 -13.98 -11.61
N ARG A 328 3.86 -14.89 -12.15
CA ARG A 328 5.34 -14.90 -12.04
C ARG A 328 5.86 -15.17 -10.61
N PHE A 329 5.01 -15.52 -9.64
CA PHE A 329 5.42 -15.76 -8.26
C PHE A 329 6.16 -17.08 -8.06
N ARG A 330 5.80 -18.14 -8.80
CA ARG A 330 6.57 -19.41 -8.76
C ARG A 330 7.96 -19.20 -9.33
N SER A 331 8.04 -18.48 -10.45
CA SER A 331 9.28 -18.03 -11.07
C SER A 331 10.14 -17.24 -10.10
N LEU A 332 9.61 -16.15 -9.53
CA LEU A 332 10.30 -15.34 -8.52
C LEU A 332 10.78 -16.17 -7.33
N HIS A 333 9.94 -17.08 -6.85
CA HIS A 333 10.29 -17.96 -5.74
C HIS A 333 11.49 -18.86 -6.07
N CYS A 334 11.55 -19.44 -7.27
CA CYS A 334 12.70 -20.26 -7.66
C CYS A 334 13.99 -19.46 -7.84
N HIS A 335 13.91 -18.17 -8.20
CA HIS A 335 15.09 -17.30 -8.21
C HIS A 335 15.59 -16.98 -6.79
N LEU A 336 14.67 -16.78 -5.83
CA LEU A 336 15.02 -16.49 -4.43
C LEU A 336 15.43 -17.75 -3.63
N TYR A 337 14.82 -18.88 -3.94
CA TYR A 337 14.92 -20.16 -3.22
C TYR A 337 15.06 -21.32 -4.24
N PRO A 338 16.20 -21.41 -4.94
CA PRO A 338 16.40 -22.40 -6.00
C PRO A 338 16.36 -23.85 -5.50
N ASP A 339 16.66 -24.06 -4.22
CA ASP A 339 16.67 -25.38 -3.58
C ASP A 339 15.27 -25.92 -3.26
N THR A 340 14.21 -25.13 -3.50
CA THR A 340 12.83 -25.58 -3.32
C THR A 340 12.56 -26.77 -4.27
N PRO A 341 12.12 -27.95 -3.78
CA PRO A 341 12.13 -29.19 -4.57
C PRO A 341 11.40 -29.13 -5.93
N TRP A 342 10.28 -28.41 -6.00
CA TRP A 342 9.51 -28.27 -7.25
C TRP A 342 10.13 -27.27 -8.24
N CYS A 343 11.09 -26.45 -7.82
CA CYS A 343 11.87 -25.61 -8.73
C CYS A 343 12.86 -26.44 -9.54
N LEU A 344 13.51 -27.43 -8.92
CA LEU A 344 14.46 -28.33 -9.59
C LEU A 344 13.79 -29.13 -10.71
N GLN A 345 12.56 -29.60 -10.47
CA GLN A 345 11.75 -30.33 -11.45
C GLN A 345 11.41 -29.48 -12.68
N ALA A 346 11.25 -28.17 -12.52
CA ALA A 346 10.93 -27.24 -13.61
C ALA A 346 12.13 -26.88 -14.48
N VAL A 347 13.37 -27.11 -14.00
CA VAL A 347 14.62 -26.86 -14.75
C VAL A 347 15.05 -28.08 -15.57
N GLY A 348 14.35 -29.22 -15.46
CA GLY A 348 14.57 -30.40 -16.31
C GLY A 348 15.88 -31.14 -16.04
N TRP A 349 16.18 -31.45 -14.77
CA TRP A 349 17.26 -32.36 -14.38
C TRP A 349 16.72 -33.74 -14.01
#